data_AF-A0A3M2FCB2-F1
#
_entry.id   AF-A0A3M2FCB2-F1
#
_cell.length_a   1.000
_cell.length_b   1.000
_cell.length_c   1.000
_cell.angle_alpha   90.00
_cell.angle_beta   90.00
_cell.angle_gamma   90.00
#
_symmetry.space_group_name_H-M   'P 1'
#
loop_
_entity.id
_entity.type
_entity.pdbx_description
1 polymer ?
#
loop_
_entity_poly.entity_id
_entity_poly.type
_entity_poly.pdbx_seq_one_letter_code
_entity_poly.pdbx_strand_id
1 'polypeptide(L)'
;MTKPWARHLISLALVSLVLISVAVLLDKATVNTLPADVKAWLELPYLDWQRESDRALVKEMLDYYQPDRSSAHKDFVEKLTRIDRRKRQELARGIPQIVGINPATLHHLWDMYIRFILIYAASFLISYYGAVTLGLWKFIREAREEIAKPFSFLTLLRRREKDLLLWKMTLRQAGRRMAKAVVYMLFFSPAYVIAYSFKSRFDTDMFLFVMLLGVISNGMLITYTQKFYTFLRQEKEKGYVALARVKGLSDDFRFNTEKGIALKNLLHWRKKFPGHLLDVIYENARYPFLRSLREMAAYLISSLVITEMALNVQGHLSYGMLQYVYYGDYAPVVLIVLGLFWLVKITEMIVDGLACRMDRRLGHDARSC
;
A
#
# COMPACT_ATOMS: atom_id res chain seq x y z
N MET A 1 -6.37 8.51 33.25
CA MET A 1 -5.83 7.74 32.11
C MET A 1 -6.97 7.43 31.14
N THR A 2 -7.01 8.08 29.97
CA THR A 2 -8.04 7.82 28.96
C THR A 2 -7.81 6.45 28.30
N LYS A 3 -8.85 5.61 28.21
CA LYS A 3 -8.79 4.32 27.51
C LYS A 3 -8.23 4.51 26.08
N PRO A 4 -7.43 3.58 25.53
CA PRO A 4 -6.85 3.68 24.18
C PRO A 4 -7.88 4.00 23.09
N TRP A 5 -9.10 3.47 23.20
CA TRP A 5 -10.21 3.79 22.29
C TRP A 5 -10.63 5.26 22.30
N ALA A 6 -10.62 5.92 23.47
CA ALA A 6 -10.96 7.34 23.57
C ALA A 6 -9.92 8.20 22.86
N ARG A 7 -8.63 7.81 22.88
CA ARG A 7 -7.56 8.53 22.15
C ARG A 7 -7.77 8.46 20.64
N HIS A 8 -8.17 7.30 20.13
CA HIS A 8 -8.49 7.12 18.71
C HIS A 8 -9.68 7.97 18.28
N LEU A 9 -10.77 7.99 19.07
CA LEU A 9 -11.94 8.80 18.78
C LEU A 9 -11.66 10.31 18.81
N ILE A 10 -10.90 10.78 19.81
CA ILE A 10 -10.51 12.19 19.90
C ILE A 10 -9.63 12.57 18.71
N SER A 11 -8.64 11.74 18.36
CA SER A 11 -7.79 11.97 17.18
C SER A 11 -8.61 11.99 15.90
N LEU A 12 -9.57 11.09 15.75
CA LEU A 12 -10.44 11.02 14.58
C LEU A 12 -11.30 12.28 14.48
N ALA A 13 -11.94 12.69 15.57
CA ALA A 13 -12.77 13.89 15.61
C ALA A 13 -11.95 15.17 15.29
N LEU A 14 -10.79 15.34 15.94
CA LEU A 14 -9.97 16.55 15.79
C LEU A 14 -9.38 16.67 14.38
N VAL A 15 -8.80 15.60 13.84
CA VAL A 15 -8.21 15.63 12.49
C VAL A 15 -9.30 15.77 11.44
N SER A 16 -10.45 15.12 11.61
CA SER A 16 -11.58 15.29 10.69
C SER A 16 -12.11 16.72 10.70
N LEU A 17 -12.25 17.33 11.88
CA LEU A 17 -12.70 18.72 11.98
C LEU A 17 -11.74 19.67 11.26
N VAL A 18 -10.42 19.50 11.47
CA VAL A 18 -9.40 20.33 10.80
C VAL A 18 -9.43 20.14 9.29
N LEU A 19 -9.41 18.90 8.80
CA LEU A 19 -9.37 18.62 7.36
C LEU A 19 -10.67 19.02 6.66
N ILE A 20 -11.83 18.80 7.28
CA ILE A 20 -13.11 19.27 6.73
C ILE A 20 -13.15 20.79 6.68
N SER A 21 -12.68 21.48 7.73
CA SER A 21 -12.61 22.94 7.74
C SER A 21 -11.71 23.47 6.62
N VAL A 22 -10.54 22.85 6.43
CA VAL A 22 -9.63 23.18 5.32
C VAL A 22 -10.28 22.89 3.97
N ALA A 23 -10.95 21.75 3.80
CA ALA A 23 -11.63 21.41 2.56
C ALA A 23 -12.72 22.44 2.21
N VAL A 24 -13.52 22.88 3.20
CA VAL A 24 -14.55 23.91 3.00
C VAL A 24 -13.94 25.28 2.68
N LEU A 25 -12.82 25.64 3.32
CA LEU A 25 -12.12 26.89 3.00
C LEU A 25 -11.53 26.88 1.58
N LEU A 26 -10.95 25.75 1.18
CA LEU A 26 -10.38 25.56 -0.15
C LEU A 26 -11.48 25.54 -1.21
N ASP A 27 -12.60 24.86 -0.96
CA ASP A 27 -13.75 24.82 -1.85
C ASP A 27 -14.31 26.22 -2.10
N LYS A 28 -14.44 27.05 -1.06
CA LYS A 28 -14.83 28.46 -1.21
C LYS A 28 -13.82 29.28 -2.02
N ALA A 29 -12.54 28.92 -1.99
CA ALA A 29 -11.49 29.61 -2.73
C ALA A 29 -11.39 29.14 -4.20
N THR A 30 -11.68 27.87 -4.49
CA THR A 30 -11.76 27.31 -5.86
C THR A 30 -13.08 27.68 -6.54
N VAL A 31 -14.17 27.80 -5.81
CA VAL A 31 -15.46 28.37 -6.26
C VAL A 31 -15.39 29.91 -6.26
N ASN A 32 -14.26 30.48 -6.66
CA ASN A 32 -14.27 31.80 -7.26
C ASN A 32 -14.96 31.63 -8.61
N THR A 33 -16.27 31.86 -8.63
CA THR A 33 -17.05 32.08 -9.85
C THR A 33 -16.20 32.87 -10.82
N LEU A 34 -15.95 32.30 -12.01
CA LEU A 34 -15.36 33.05 -13.12
C LEU A 34 -16.02 34.43 -13.13
N PRO A 35 -15.26 35.53 -13.05
CA PRO A 35 -15.88 36.84 -13.00
C PRO A 35 -16.80 36.96 -14.22
N ALA A 36 -17.94 37.61 -14.04
CA ALA A 36 -19.08 37.50 -14.96
C ALA A 36 -18.70 37.88 -16.40
N ASP A 37 -17.72 38.77 -16.54
CA ASP A 37 -17.04 39.14 -17.78
C ASP A 37 -16.42 37.91 -18.48
N VAL A 38 -15.53 37.16 -17.81
CA VAL A 38 -14.85 35.99 -18.37
C VAL A 38 -15.84 34.90 -18.76
N LYS A 39 -16.89 34.70 -17.96
CA LYS A 39 -17.93 33.69 -18.24
C LYS A 39 -18.71 34.03 -19.52
N ALA A 40 -19.07 35.30 -19.71
CA ALA A 40 -19.79 35.76 -20.89
C ALA A 40 -19.01 35.49 -22.19
N TRP A 41 -17.68 35.67 -22.17
CA TRP A 41 -16.83 35.38 -23.33
C TRP A 41 -16.68 33.88 -23.60
N LEU A 42 -16.59 33.05 -22.56
CA LEU A 42 -16.46 31.58 -22.70
C LEU A 42 -17.74 30.89 -23.20
N GLU A 43 -18.91 31.50 -23.04
CA GLU A 43 -20.20 30.93 -23.44
C GLU A 43 -20.61 31.30 -24.88
N LEU A 44 -19.80 32.08 -25.60
CA LEU A 44 -20.08 32.45 -26.99
C LEU A 44 -19.94 31.22 -27.92
N PRO A 45 -21.04 30.74 -28.54
CA PRO A 45 -21.05 29.45 -29.25
C PRO A 45 -20.26 29.46 -30.56
N TYR A 46 -19.92 30.65 -31.06
CA TYR A 46 -19.23 30.85 -32.34
C TYR A 46 -17.72 31.04 -32.19
N LEU A 47 -17.18 31.07 -30.97
CA LEU A 47 -15.79 31.37 -30.70
C LEU A 47 -15.04 30.11 -30.26
N ASP A 48 -14.03 29.71 -31.05
CA ASP A 48 -13.21 28.55 -30.74
C ASP A 48 -11.83 29.01 -30.25
N TRP A 49 -11.66 29.02 -28.93
CA TRP A 49 -10.42 29.49 -28.28
C TRP A 49 -9.17 28.67 -28.64
N GLN A 50 -9.31 27.51 -29.30
CA GLN A 50 -8.17 26.76 -29.84
C GLN A 50 -7.65 27.34 -31.16
N ARG A 51 -8.51 28.02 -31.93
CA ARG A 51 -8.12 28.62 -33.21
C ARG A 51 -7.33 29.88 -32.96
N GLU A 52 -6.25 30.03 -33.71
CA GLU A 52 -5.42 31.24 -33.63
C GLU A 52 -6.14 32.46 -34.20
N SER A 53 -6.97 32.26 -35.24
CA SER A 53 -7.83 33.28 -35.84
C SER A 53 -8.76 33.92 -34.82
N ASP A 54 -9.45 33.12 -34.02
CA ASP A 54 -10.51 33.60 -33.12
C ASP A 54 -9.89 34.34 -31.92
N ARG A 55 -8.72 33.87 -31.47
CA ARG A 55 -7.92 34.55 -30.44
C ARG A 55 -7.38 35.89 -30.94
N ALA A 56 -6.86 35.94 -32.16
CA ALA A 56 -6.38 37.17 -32.78
C ALA A 56 -7.53 38.16 -32.98
N LEU A 57 -8.68 37.70 -33.47
CA LEU A 57 -9.87 38.52 -33.70
C LEU A 57 -10.38 39.17 -32.40
N VAL A 58 -10.49 38.40 -31.31
CA VAL A 58 -10.91 38.94 -30.00
C VAL A 58 -9.88 39.94 -29.48
N LYS A 59 -8.58 39.66 -29.62
CA LYS A 59 -7.54 40.59 -29.22
C LYS A 59 -7.61 41.90 -30.02
N GLU A 60 -7.72 41.82 -31.34
CA GLU A 60 -7.84 42.98 -32.23
C GLU A 60 -9.10 43.79 -31.95
N MET A 61 -10.24 43.12 -31.68
CA MET A 61 -11.46 43.79 -31.28
C MET A 61 -11.26 44.56 -29.96
N LEU A 62 -10.67 43.94 -28.95
CA LEU A 62 -10.40 44.59 -27.66
C LEU A 62 -9.41 45.76 -27.83
N ASP A 63 -8.36 45.58 -28.62
CA ASP A 63 -7.36 46.61 -28.94
C ASP A 63 -7.98 47.78 -29.72
N TYR A 64 -8.98 47.53 -30.57
CA TYR A 64 -9.71 48.58 -31.29
C TYR A 64 -10.54 49.45 -30.35
N TYR A 65 -11.24 48.85 -29.38
CA TYR A 65 -12.09 49.59 -28.44
C TYR A 65 -11.30 50.20 -27.27
N GLN A 66 -10.14 49.65 -26.89
CA GLN A 66 -9.30 50.11 -25.78
C GLN A 66 -7.80 50.01 -26.13
N PRO A 67 -7.29 50.88 -27.03
CA PRO A 67 -5.92 50.76 -27.57
C PRO A 67 -4.83 50.86 -26.51
N ASP A 68 -5.06 51.61 -25.44
CA ASP A 68 -4.08 51.83 -24.35
C ASP A 68 -3.82 50.59 -23.48
N ARG A 69 -4.57 49.49 -23.68
CA ARG A 69 -4.54 48.29 -22.82
C ARG A 69 -4.14 46.99 -23.53
N SER A 70 -3.46 47.08 -24.68
CA SER A 70 -3.14 45.90 -25.50
C SER A 70 -2.38 44.78 -24.76
N SER A 71 -1.52 45.11 -23.80
CA SER A 71 -0.85 44.10 -22.96
C SER A 71 -1.83 43.34 -22.05
N ALA A 72 -2.78 44.03 -21.43
CA ALA A 72 -3.82 43.43 -20.59
C ALA A 72 -4.79 42.56 -21.41
N HIS A 73 -5.09 42.94 -22.65
CA HIS A 73 -5.91 42.13 -23.56
C HIS A 73 -5.24 40.82 -23.95
N LYS A 74 -3.92 40.86 -24.19
CA LYS A 74 -3.13 39.64 -24.44
C LYS A 74 -3.22 38.68 -23.26
N ASP A 75 -3.02 39.19 -22.04
CA ASP A 75 -3.11 38.38 -20.81
C ASP A 75 -4.53 37.83 -20.60
N PHE A 76 -5.55 38.62 -20.95
CA PHE A 76 -6.96 38.21 -20.87
C PHE A 76 -7.30 37.08 -21.86
N VAL A 77 -6.91 37.22 -23.14
CA VAL A 77 -7.11 36.17 -24.16
C VAL A 77 -6.34 34.90 -23.81
N GLU A 78 -5.12 35.04 -23.27
CA GLU A 78 -4.34 33.88 -22.81
C GLU A 78 -5.02 33.19 -21.62
N LYS A 79 -5.56 33.97 -20.66
CA LYS A 79 -6.34 33.45 -19.54
C LYS A 79 -7.58 32.67 -20.02
N LEU A 80 -8.33 33.21 -20.97
CA LEU A 80 -9.50 32.53 -21.58
C LEU A 80 -9.10 31.23 -22.27
N THR A 81 -8.03 31.24 -23.05
CA THR A 81 -7.51 30.06 -23.76
C THR A 81 -7.10 28.96 -22.79
N ARG A 82 -6.42 29.32 -21.68
CA ARG A 82 -6.04 28.35 -20.64
C ARG A 82 -7.27 27.71 -19.98
N ILE A 83 -8.33 28.48 -19.74
CA ILE A 83 -9.57 28.00 -19.11
C ILE A 83 -10.36 27.07 -20.05
N ASP A 84 -10.54 27.44 -21.32
CA ASP A 84 -11.23 26.59 -22.32
C ASP A 84 -10.47 25.28 -22.55
N ARG A 85 -9.14 25.36 -22.68
CA ARG A 85 -8.29 24.16 -22.83
C ARG A 85 -8.44 23.21 -21.64
N ARG A 86 -8.54 23.74 -20.42
CA ARG A 86 -8.81 22.95 -19.21
C ARG A 86 -10.16 22.23 -19.30
N LYS A 87 -11.21 22.99 -19.58
CA LYS A 87 -12.60 22.49 -19.70
C LYS A 87 -12.74 21.38 -20.74
N ARG A 88 -12.08 21.51 -21.89
CA ARG A 88 -12.10 20.50 -22.97
C ARG A 88 -11.25 19.27 -22.64
N GLN A 89 -10.09 19.44 -22.00
CA GLN A 89 -9.27 18.32 -21.54
C GLN A 89 -9.95 17.51 -20.43
N GLU A 90 -10.72 18.17 -19.57
CA GLU A 90 -11.58 17.54 -18.56
C GLU A 90 -12.69 16.71 -19.23
N LEU A 91 -13.40 17.29 -20.22
CA LEU A 91 -14.40 16.56 -21.01
C LEU A 91 -13.84 15.35 -21.76
N ALA A 92 -12.69 15.49 -22.41
CA ALA A 92 -12.06 14.44 -23.21
C ALA A 92 -11.58 13.24 -22.38
N ARG A 93 -11.41 13.40 -21.07
CA ARG A 93 -10.94 12.35 -20.15
C ARG A 93 -12.06 11.70 -19.34
N GLY A 94 -13.32 12.03 -19.63
CA GLY A 94 -14.48 11.50 -18.91
C GLY A 94 -14.56 11.96 -17.45
N ILE A 95 -13.82 13.01 -17.09
CA ILE A 95 -13.91 13.60 -15.75
C ILE A 95 -15.12 14.54 -15.81
N PRO A 96 -16.19 14.27 -15.04
CA PRO A 96 -17.33 15.19 -15.01
C PRO A 96 -16.84 16.57 -14.57
N GLN A 97 -17.41 17.64 -15.16
CA GLN A 97 -17.11 19.06 -14.91
C GLN A 97 -17.42 19.49 -13.46
N ILE A 98 -16.77 18.88 -12.48
CA ILE A 98 -17.10 19.12 -11.08
C ILE A 98 -15.91 19.76 -10.39
N VAL A 99 -15.75 21.06 -10.67
CA VAL A 99 -14.92 21.94 -9.85
C VAL A 99 -15.60 22.05 -8.48
N GLY A 100 -14.89 21.65 -7.43
CA GLY A 100 -15.37 21.72 -6.05
C GLY A 100 -16.17 20.49 -5.58
N ILE A 101 -16.65 20.58 -4.34
CA ILE A 101 -17.34 19.50 -3.63
C ILE A 101 -18.84 19.55 -3.96
N ASN A 102 -19.25 18.82 -5.01
CA ASN A 102 -20.68 18.57 -5.29
C ASN A 102 -21.08 17.13 -4.94
N PRO A 103 -22.39 16.82 -4.81
CA PRO A 103 -22.87 15.47 -4.50
C PRO A 103 -22.38 14.40 -5.49
N ALA A 104 -22.25 14.77 -6.77
CA ALA A 104 -21.71 13.88 -7.80
C ALA A 104 -20.21 13.61 -7.61
N THR A 105 -19.41 14.62 -7.25
CA THR A 105 -17.99 14.44 -6.87
C THR A 105 -17.89 13.51 -5.67
N LEU A 106 -18.73 13.73 -4.65
CA LEU A 106 -18.73 12.91 -3.44
C LEU A 106 -19.06 11.45 -3.75
N HIS A 107 -20.07 11.20 -4.59
CA HIS A 107 -20.43 9.85 -5.01
C HIS A 107 -19.32 9.17 -5.82
N HIS A 108 -18.69 9.91 -6.74
CA HIS A 108 -17.56 9.39 -7.52
C HIS A 108 -16.35 9.06 -6.64
N LEU A 109 -15.96 9.98 -5.74
CA LEU A 109 -14.91 9.76 -4.76
C LEU A 109 -15.23 8.57 -3.86
N TRP A 110 -16.50 8.39 -3.48
CA TRP A 110 -16.95 7.27 -2.66
C TRP A 110 -16.77 5.91 -3.36
N ASP A 111 -17.12 5.81 -4.65
CA ASP A 111 -16.89 4.58 -5.43
C ASP A 111 -15.39 4.26 -5.53
N MET A 112 -14.57 5.27 -5.85
CA MET A 112 -13.10 5.12 -5.88
C MET A 112 -12.54 4.69 -4.52
N TYR A 113 -13.08 5.24 -3.44
CA TYR A 113 -12.66 4.93 -2.07
C TYR A 113 -13.04 3.51 -1.65
N ILE A 114 -14.23 3.02 -1.99
CA ILE A 114 -14.64 1.62 -1.74
C ILE A 114 -13.70 0.65 -2.45
N ARG A 115 -13.41 0.89 -3.73
CA ARG A 115 -12.48 0.05 -4.50
C ARG A 115 -11.10 0.02 -3.85
N PHE A 116 -10.60 1.19 -3.41
CA PHE A 116 -9.34 1.29 -2.69
C PHE A 116 -9.35 0.48 -1.38
N ILE A 117 -10.43 0.57 -0.58
CA ILE A 117 -10.57 -0.23 0.65
C ILE A 117 -10.52 -1.73 0.35
N LEU A 118 -11.18 -2.19 -0.71
CA LEU A 118 -11.17 -3.61 -1.09
C LEU A 118 -9.76 -4.08 -1.48
N ILE A 119 -9.05 -3.30 -2.30
CA ILE A 119 -7.66 -3.58 -2.67
C ILE A 119 -6.78 -3.63 -1.42
N TYR A 120 -6.92 -2.63 -0.55
CA TYR A 120 -6.18 -2.53 0.71
C TYR A 120 -6.43 -3.74 1.61
N ALA A 121 -7.69 -4.09 1.88
CA ALA A 121 -8.05 -5.20 2.75
C ALA A 121 -7.51 -6.54 2.22
N ALA A 122 -7.65 -6.79 0.93
CA ALA A 122 -7.12 -8.00 0.30
C ALA A 122 -5.59 -8.06 0.36
N SER A 123 -4.91 -6.96 0.01
CA SER A 123 -3.45 -6.84 0.07
C SER A 123 -2.93 -7.02 1.50
N PHE A 124 -3.65 -6.47 2.49
CA PHE A 124 -3.30 -6.58 3.90
C PHE A 124 -3.42 -8.02 4.41
N LEU A 125 -4.51 -8.71 4.06
CA LEU A 125 -4.72 -10.12 4.41
C LEU A 125 -3.66 -11.03 3.79
N ILE A 126 -3.32 -10.82 2.51
CA ILE A 126 -2.28 -11.58 1.82
C ILE A 126 -0.91 -11.31 2.43
N SER A 127 -0.60 -10.04 2.73
CA SER A 127 0.66 -9.66 3.37
C SER A 127 0.80 -10.28 4.75
N TYR A 128 -0.24 -10.20 5.58
CA TYR A 128 -0.28 -10.83 6.90
C TYR A 128 -0.07 -12.34 6.80
N TYR A 129 -0.90 -13.00 5.99
CA TYR A 129 -0.86 -14.45 5.84
C TYR A 129 0.46 -14.94 5.25
N GLY A 130 0.97 -14.24 4.23
CA GLY A 130 2.24 -14.52 3.59
C GLY A 130 3.41 -14.37 4.56
N ALA A 131 3.47 -13.26 5.32
CA ALA A 131 4.54 -13.01 6.29
C ALA A 131 4.59 -14.11 7.37
N VAL A 132 3.43 -14.50 7.91
CA VAL A 132 3.35 -15.56 8.92
C VAL A 132 3.77 -16.92 8.35
N THR A 133 3.27 -17.26 7.15
CA THR A 133 3.53 -18.56 6.52
C THR A 133 4.99 -18.70 6.11
N LEU A 134 5.57 -17.68 5.48
CA LEU A 134 6.98 -17.66 5.08
C LEU A 134 7.90 -17.63 6.31
N GLY A 135 7.52 -16.90 7.37
CA GLY A 135 8.28 -16.84 8.61
C GLY A 135 8.36 -18.19 9.31
N LEU A 136 7.23 -18.90 9.41
CA LEU A 136 7.18 -20.28 9.93
C LEU A 136 7.96 -21.24 9.04
N TRP A 137 7.80 -21.16 7.73
CA TRP A 137 8.54 -22.01 6.81
C TRP A 137 10.05 -21.84 6.96
N LYS A 138 10.52 -20.59 7.06
CA LYS A 138 11.92 -20.26 7.32
C LYS A 138 12.39 -20.83 8.66
N PHE A 139 11.60 -20.66 9.72
CA PHE A 139 11.90 -21.16 11.06
C PHE A 139 12.02 -22.69 11.10
N ILE A 140 11.05 -23.42 10.52
CA ILE A 140 11.05 -24.88 10.46
C ILE A 140 12.27 -25.39 9.67
N ARG A 141 12.59 -24.74 8.54
CA ARG A 141 13.75 -25.11 7.73
C ARG A 141 15.06 -24.97 8.52
N GLU A 142 15.23 -23.89 9.26
CA GLU A 142 16.43 -23.68 10.08
C GLU A 142 16.51 -24.64 11.26
N ALA A 143 15.40 -24.88 11.96
CA ALA A 143 15.33 -25.86 13.03
C ALA A 143 15.69 -27.28 12.53
N ARG A 144 15.30 -27.62 11.29
CA ARG A 144 15.71 -28.88 10.63
C ARG A 144 17.21 -28.93 10.33
N GLU A 145 17.79 -27.82 9.87
CA GLU A 145 19.22 -27.75 9.53
C GLU A 145 20.12 -27.81 10.78
N GLU A 146 19.69 -27.25 11.92
CA GLU A 146 20.40 -27.40 13.20
C GLU A 146 20.59 -28.86 13.61
N ILE A 147 19.59 -29.71 13.37
CA ILE A 147 19.63 -31.15 13.66
C ILE A 147 20.60 -31.91 12.73
N ALA A 148 20.85 -31.40 11.52
CA ALA A 148 21.68 -32.05 10.50
C ALA A 148 23.17 -31.63 10.51
N LYS A 149 23.57 -30.69 11.37
CA LYS A 149 24.87 -29.99 11.27
C LYS A 149 26.14 -30.67 11.79
N PRO A 150 26.17 -31.78 12.58
CA PRO A 150 27.47 -32.24 13.09
C PRO A 150 28.38 -32.92 12.05
N PHE A 151 27.90 -33.31 10.85
CA PHE A 151 28.68 -34.17 9.93
C PHE A 151 28.94 -33.64 8.49
N SER A 152 28.46 -32.45 8.12
CA SER A 152 28.58 -31.97 6.72
C SER A 152 29.89 -31.23 6.39
N PHE A 153 30.65 -30.78 7.40
CA PHE A 153 31.91 -30.05 7.15
C PHE A 153 33.09 -31.00 6.84
N LEU A 154 33.15 -32.16 7.52
CA LEU A 154 34.19 -33.18 7.30
C LEU A 154 34.04 -33.93 5.97
N THR A 155 32.83 -34.00 5.40
CA THR A 155 32.58 -34.65 4.10
C THR A 155 32.87 -33.74 2.90
N LEU A 156 32.91 -32.41 3.09
CA LEU A 156 33.31 -31.45 2.05
C LEU A 156 34.83 -31.38 1.85
N LEU A 157 35.64 -31.68 2.88
CA LEU A 157 37.11 -31.72 2.76
C LEU A 157 37.65 -33.01 2.11
N ARG A 158 36.85 -34.09 2.05
CA ARG A 158 37.29 -35.40 1.54
C ARG A 158 36.99 -35.64 0.06
N ARG A 159 36.39 -34.68 -0.65
CA ARG A 159 36.03 -34.81 -2.08
C ARG A 159 36.77 -33.77 -2.92
N ARG A 160 38.10 -33.88 -2.95
CA ARG A 160 39.00 -33.07 -3.78
C ARG A 160 39.54 -33.91 -4.94
N GLU A 161 38.65 -34.40 -5.79
CA GLU A 161 39.03 -35.02 -7.07
C GLU A 161 37.86 -34.93 -8.05
N LYS A 162 38.15 -34.41 -9.26
CA LYS A 162 37.29 -34.13 -10.44
C LYS A 162 36.87 -32.66 -10.63
N ASP A 163 37.83 -31.88 -11.13
CA ASP A 163 37.73 -30.44 -11.46
C ASP A 163 36.64 -30.06 -12.49
N LEU A 164 36.17 -30.98 -13.32
CA LEU A 164 35.14 -30.67 -14.33
C LEU A 164 33.71 -30.68 -13.77
N LEU A 165 33.47 -31.48 -12.74
CA LEU A 165 32.18 -31.58 -12.05
C LEU A 165 32.01 -30.44 -11.04
N LEU A 166 33.12 -30.01 -10.44
CA LEU A 166 33.22 -28.81 -9.61
C LEU A 166 32.85 -27.55 -10.41
N TRP A 167 33.31 -27.40 -11.66
CA TRP A 167 32.99 -26.22 -12.48
C TRP A 167 31.50 -26.15 -12.88
N LYS A 168 30.87 -27.29 -13.23
CA LYS A 168 29.42 -27.36 -13.45
C LYS A 168 28.63 -27.10 -12.16
N MET A 169 29.12 -27.56 -11.01
CA MET A 169 28.52 -27.30 -9.71
C MET A 169 28.66 -25.84 -9.29
N THR A 170 29.81 -25.20 -9.51
CA THR A 170 30.03 -23.78 -9.22
C THR A 170 29.23 -22.89 -10.17
N LEU A 171 29.12 -23.20 -11.48
CA LEU A 171 28.22 -22.47 -12.38
C LEU A 171 26.76 -22.59 -11.96
N ARG A 172 26.31 -23.80 -11.59
CA ARG A 172 24.94 -24.02 -11.13
C ARG A 172 24.68 -23.30 -9.80
N GLN A 173 25.67 -23.24 -8.91
CA GLN A 173 25.58 -22.47 -7.67
C GLN A 173 25.61 -20.96 -7.92
N ALA A 174 26.46 -20.47 -8.83
CA ALA A 174 26.53 -19.08 -9.25
C ALA A 174 25.21 -18.65 -9.90
N GLY A 175 24.66 -19.45 -10.83
CA GLY A 175 23.35 -19.22 -11.42
C GLY A 175 22.22 -19.20 -10.39
N ARG A 176 22.24 -20.10 -9.39
CA ARG A 176 21.29 -20.05 -8.26
C ARG A 176 21.45 -18.80 -7.40
N ARG A 177 22.67 -18.32 -7.17
CA ARG A 177 22.94 -17.09 -6.41
C ARG A 177 22.50 -15.86 -7.19
N MET A 178 22.76 -15.82 -8.50
CA MET A 178 22.36 -14.75 -9.40
C MET A 178 20.84 -14.70 -9.54
N ALA A 179 20.16 -15.83 -9.72
CA ALA A 179 18.70 -15.91 -9.71
C ALA A 179 18.12 -15.42 -8.38
N LYS A 180 18.72 -15.81 -7.24
CA LYS A 180 18.34 -15.25 -5.93
C LYS A 180 18.55 -13.74 -5.87
N ALA A 181 19.66 -13.22 -6.40
CA ALA A 181 19.95 -11.79 -6.42
C ALA A 181 18.91 -11.03 -7.26
N VAL A 182 18.51 -11.55 -8.42
CA VAL A 182 17.44 -10.97 -9.25
C VAL A 182 16.11 -10.97 -8.50
N VAL A 183 15.77 -12.08 -7.84
CA VAL A 183 14.54 -12.16 -7.01
C VAL A 183 14.60 -11.13 -5.88
N TYR A 184 15.72 -11.02 -5.16
CA TYR A 184 15.86 -9.99 -4.13
C TYR A 184 15.77 -8.58 -4.72
N MET A 185 16.39 -8.32 -5.86
CA MET A 185 16.30 -7.03 -6.54
C MET A 185 14.85 -6.68 -6.89
N LEU A 186 14.03 -7.65 -7.32
CA LEU A 186 12.60 -7.46 -7.53
C LEU A 186 11.89 -7.07 -6.23
N PHE A 187 12.14 -7.76 -5.12
CA PHE A 187 11.49 -7.44 -3.84
C PHE A 187 11.97 -6.14 -3.19
N PHE A 188 13.18 -5.68 -3.51
CA PHE A 188 13.77 -4.43 -3.02
C PHE A 188 13.61 -3.25 -3.99
N SER A 189 13.11 -3.49 -5.19
CA SER A 189 12.83 -2.44 -6.17
C SER A 189 11.59 -1.65 -5.71
N PRO A 190 11.64 -0.31 -5.72
CA PRO A 190 10.48 0.50 -5.38
C PRO A 190 9.25 0.17 -6.25
N ALA A 191 8.06 0.21 -5.64
CA ALA A 191 6.73 0.10 -6.27
C ALA A 191 6.65 0.69 -7.67
N TYR A 192 7.07 1.94 -7.81
CA TYR A 192 6.97 2.67 -9.07
C TYR A 192 7.87 2.09 -10.17
N VAL A 193 9.08 1.61 -9.84
CA VAL A 193 10.02 1.07 -10.85
C VAL A 193 9.44 -0.21 -11.46
N ILE A 194 8.90 -1.09 -10.60
CA ILE A 194 8.27 -2.32 -11.08
C ILE A 194 7.01 -1.99 -11.89
N ALA A 195 6.17 -1.08 -11.39
CA ALA A 195 4.99 -0.60 -12.11
C ALA A 195 5.32 -0.07 -13.52
N TYR A 196 6.32 0.81 -13.66
CA TYR A 196 6.74 1.34 -14.95
C TYR A 196 7.28 0.27 -15.90
N SER A 197 7.98 -0.75 -15.38
CA SER A 197 8.49 -1.85 -16.20
C SER A 197 7.38 -2.71 -16.83
N PHE A 198 6.20 -2.75 -16.21
CA PHE A 198 5.04 -3.52 -16.68
C PHE A 198 3.96 -2.70 -17.40
N LYS A 199 4.00 -1.36 -17.28
CA LYS A 199 3.02 -0.43 -17.87
C LYS A 199 2.79 -0.61 -19.38
N SER A 200 3.74 -1.21 -20.10
CA SER A 200 3.66 -1.42 -21.55
C SER A 200 3.13 -2.80 -21.99
N ARG A 201 2.88 -3.75 -21.07
CA ARG A 201 2.61 -5.16 -21.44
C ARG A 201 1.43 -5.84 -20.76
N PHE A 202 0.89 -5.30 -19.67
CA PHE A 202 -0.27 -5.87 -18.97
C PHE A 202 -1.40 -4.86 -18.93
N ASP A 203 -2.64 -5.33 -18.98
CA ASP A 203 -3.80 -4.52 -18.60
C ASP A 203 -3.62 -4.10 -17.14
N THR A 204 -3.10 -2.89 -16.96
CA THR A 204 -2.81 -2.28 -15.65
C THR A 204 -4.05 -2.05 -14.80
N ASP A 205 -5.23 -2.23 -15.40
CA ASP A 205 -6.55 -2.13 -14.78
C ASP A 205 -6.95 -3.41 -14.02
N MET A 206 -6.16 -4.50 -14.12
CA MET A 206 -6.44 -5.72 -13.36
C MET A 206 -6.16 -5.51 -11.86
N PHE A 207 -7.24 -5.52 -11.07
CA PHE A 207 -7.26 -5.51 -9.60
C PHE A 207 -6.19 -6.42 -8.95
N LEU A 208 -5.97 -7.61 -9.49
CA LEU A 208 -4.99 -8.58 -8.98
C LEU A 208 -3.54 -8.12 -9.15
N PHE A 209 -3.26 -7.36 -10.21
CA PHE A 209 -1.92 -6.85 -10.52
C PHE A 209 -1.49 -5.77 -9.53
N VAL A 210 -2.37 -4.79 -9.25
CA VAL A 210 -2.13 -3.73 -8.26
C VAL A 210 -1.92 -4.32 -6.87
N MET A 211 -2.72 -5.33 -6.50
CA MET A 211 -2.59 -6.05 -5.24
C MET A 211 -1.24 -6.75 -5.11
N LEU A 212 -0.82 -7.51 -6.13
CA LEU A 212 0.42 -8.27 -6.11
C LEU A 212 1.65 -7.35 -6.06
N LEU A 213 1.64 -6.24 -6.82
CA LEU A 213 2.64 -5.18 -6.74
C LEU A 213 2.67 -4.53 -5.36
N GLY A 214 1.52 -4.19 -4.79
CA GLY A 214 1.43 -3.59 -3.46
C GLY A 214 2.05 -4.47 -2.38
N VAL A 215 1.88 -5.79 -2.47
CA VAL A 215 2.43 -6.76 -1.50
C VAL A 215 3.94 -7.00 -1.72
N ILE A 216 4.38 -7.12 -2.97
CA ILE A 216 5.74 -7.55 -3.32
C ILE A 216 6.71 -6.36 -3.38
N SER A 217 6.28 -5.23 -3.93
CA SER A 217 7.15 -4.20 -4.48
C SER A 217 7.71 -3.19 -3.47
N ASN A 218 7.59 -3.47 -2.17
CA ASN A 218 8.13 -2.57 -1.14
C ASN A 218 8.89 -3.31 -0.04
N GLY A 219 9.30 -4.55 -0.32
CA GLY A 219 9.98 -5.40 0.66
C GLY A 219 9.14 -5.75 1.89
N MET A 220 7.88 -5.29 2.00
CA MET A 220 7.02 -5.50 3.17
C MET A 220 6.89 -6.97 3.50
N LEU A 221 6.59 -7.81 2.51
CA LEU A 221 6.47 -9.24 2.74
C LEU A 221 7.76 -9.83 3.33
N ILE A 222 8.93 -9.41 2.85
CA ILE A 222 10.23 -9.87 3.38
C ILE A 222 10.47 -9.33 4.79
N THR A 223 10.30 -8.03 5.01
CA THR A 223 10.53 -7.37 6.29
C THR A 223 9.65 -7.95 7.39
N TYR A 224 8.35 -8.13 7.13
CA TYR A 224 7.43 -8.71 8.10
C TYR A 224 7.61 -10.22 8.25
N THR A 225 8.01 -10.95 7.19
CA THR A 225 8.48 -12.34 7.30
C THR A 225 9.66 -12.44 8.26
N GLN A 226 10.66 -11.54 8.12
CA GLN A 226 11.85 -11.51 8.95
C GLN A 226 11.50 -11.13 10.39
N LYS A 227 10.65 -10.12 10.60
CA LYS A 227 10.19 -9.69 11.93
C LYS A 227 9.48 -10.84 12.66
N PHE A 228 8.58 -11.55 11.97
CA PHE A 228 7.89 -12.70 12.55
C PHE A 228 8.84 -13.87 12.86
N TYR A 229 9.75 -14.17 11.95
CA TYR A 229 10.80 -15.17 12.17
C TYR A 229 11.66 -14.84 13.40
N THR A 230 12.04 -13.57 13.60
CA THR A 230 12.81 -13.16 14.78
C THR A 230 12.02 -13.39 16.07
N PHE A 231 10.71 -13.11 16.09
CA PHE A 231 9.87 -13.45 17.24
C PHE A 231 9.83 -14.96 17.51
N LEU A 232 9.65 -15.79 16.48
CA LEU A 232 9.69 -17.25 16.64
C LEU A 232 11.01 -17.73 17.24
N ARG A 233 12.14 -17.16 16.82
CA ARG A 233 13.46 -17.50 17.35
C ARG A 233 13.62 -17.08 18.81
N GLN A 234 13.19 -15.87 19.17
CA GLN A 234 13.22 -15.39 20.55
C GLN A 234 12.32 -16.23 21.47
N GLU A 235 11.13 -16.60 21.00
CA GLU A 235 10.21 -17.46 21.75
C GLU A 235 10.76 -18.89 21.93
N LYS A 236 11.50 -19.43 20.94
CA LYS A 236 12.14 -20.77 21.03
C LYS A 236 13.14 -20.86 22.19
N GLU A 237 13.86 -19.78 22.50
CA GLU A 237 14.93 -19.74 23.50
C GLU A 237 14.42 -19.61 24.95
N LYS A 238 13.11 -19.41 25.15
CA LYS A 238 12.54 -19.18 26.49
C LYS A 238 12.30 -20.47 27.28
N GLY A 239 12.35 -20.37 28.61
CA GLY A 239 12.26 -21.51 29.53
C GLY A 239 10.96 -22.31 29.46
N TYR A 240 9.83 -21.70 29.08
CA TYR A 240 8.56 -22.44 28.93
C TYR A 240 8.62 -23.49 27.80
N VAL A 241 9.50 -23.30 26.81
CA VAL A 241 9.72 -24.26 25.72
C VAL A 241 10.40 -25.52 26.26
N ALA A 242 11.34 -25.36 27.19
CA ALA A 242 11.95 -26.50 27.88
C ALA A 242 10.91 -27.28 28.70
N LEU A 243 10.02 -26.57 29.41
CA LEU A 243 8.90 -27.21 30.13
C LEU A 243 7.95 -27.95 29.18
N ALA A 244 7.63 -27.36 28.04
CA ALA A 244 6.79 -27.97 27.01
C ALA A 244 7.42 -29.26 26.46
N ARG A 245 8.75 -29.30 26.28
CA ARG A 245 9.48 -30.52 25.90
C ARG A 245 9.39 -31.60 26.99
N VAL A 246 9.53 -31.23 28.27
CA VAL A 246 9.37 -32.17 29.41
C VAL A 246 7.94 -32.73 29.48
N LYS A 247 6.93 -31.94 29.10
CA LYS A 247 5.53 -32.38 28.99
C LYS A 247 5.25 -33.32 27.82
N GLY A 248 6.28 -33.75 27.07
CA GLY A 248 6.17 -34.74 26.00
C GLY A 248 5.67 -34.18 24.67
N LEU A 249 5.70 -32.85 24.47
CA LEU A 249 5.42 -32.27 23.15
C LEU A 249 6.53 -32.63 22.16
N SER A 250 6.14 -32.98 20.93
CA SER A 250 7.09 -33.33 19.88
C SER A 250 7.98 -32.15 19.48
N ASP A 251 9.25 -32.43 19.22
CA ASP A 251 10.27 -31.50 18.72
C ASP A 251 10.79 -31.87 17.32
N ASP A 252 10.12 -32.76 16.59
CA ASP A 252 10.48 -33.11 15.22
C ASP A 252 9.99 -32.07 14.19
N PHE A 253 10.90 -31.22 13.73
CA PHE A 253 10.60 -30.20 12.70
C PHE A 253 10.54 -30.74 11.27
N ARG A 254 10.53 -32.07 11.05
CA ARG A 254 10.35 -32.66 9.72
C ARG A 254 8.90 -32.56 9.26
N PHE A 255 8.70 -32.45 7.94
CA PHE A 255 7.36 -32.41 7.36
C PHE A 255 6.80 -33.82 7.17
N ASN A 256 5.52 -33.99 7.49
CA ASN A 256 4.74 -35.20 7.23
C ASN A 256 5.33 -36.50 7.83
N THR A 257 5.99 -36.42 8.99
CA THR A 257 6.35 -37.58 9.83
C THR A 257 5.29 -37.76 10.94
N GLU A 258 5.18 -38.96 11.52
CA GLU A 258 4.19 -39.25 12.58
C GLU A 258 4.28 -38.30 13.78
N LYS A 259 5.50 -37.87 14.12
CA LYS A 259 5.75 -36.90 15.19
C LYS A 259 6.03 -35.48 14.65
N GLY A 260 6.02 -35.29 13.33
CA GLY A 260 6.43 -34.04 12.71
C GLY A 260 5.30 -33.05 12.43
N ILE A 261 5.61 -32.05 11.62
CA ILE A 261 4.67 -30.99 11.25
C ILE A 261 3.98 -31.36 9.95
N ALA A 262 2.65 -31.46 9.96
CA ALA A 262 1.88 -31.64 8.73
C ALA A 262 1.97 -30.36 7.87
N LEU A 263 2.31 -30.50 6.58
CA LEU A 263 2.41 -29.36 5.66
C LEU A 263 1.07 -28.60 5.53
N LYS A 264 -0.05 -29.32 5.61
CA LYS A 264 -1.40 -28.74 5.61
C LYS A 264 -1.60 -27.74 6.75
N ASN A 265 -1.01 -27.98 7.92
CA ASN A 265 -1.14 -27.12 9.09
C ASN A 265 -0.38 -25.80 8.91
N LEU A 266 0.72 -25.82 8.14
CA LEU A 266 1.46 -24.61 7.76
C LEU A 266 0.66 -23.73 6.80
N LEU A 267 -0.06 -24.33 5.84
CA LEU A 267 -0.87 -23.64 4.83
C LEU A 267 -2.32 -23.39 5.27
N HIS A 268 -2.69 -23.75 6.50
CA HIS A 268 -4.03 -23.49 6.99
C HIS A 268 -4.19 -22.01 7.35
N TRP A 269 -5.40 -21.46 7.15
CA TRP A 269 -5.72 -20.08 7.53
C TRP A 269 -5.54 -19.86 9.04
N ARG A 270 -6.09 -20.78 9.84
CA ARG A 270 -5.85 -20.88 11.28
C ARG A 270 -4.76 -21.91 11.53
N LYS A 271 -3.52 -21.45 11.65
CA LYS A 271 -2.37 -22.31 11.89
C LYS A 271 -2.44 -22.87 13.31
N LYS A 272 -2.36 -24.19 13.43
CA LYS A 272 -2.32 -24.94 14.68
C LYS A 272 -1.42 -26.14 14.51
N PHE A 273 -0.67 -26.49 15.54
CA PHE A 273 0.31 -27.57 15.50
C PHE A 273 0.07 -28.54 16.68
N PRO A 274 -1.06 -29.27 16.66
CA PRO A 274 -1.48 -30.07 17.81
C PRO A 274 -0.41 -31.09 18.21
N GLY A 275 -0.07 -31.14 19.50
CA GLY A 275 0.94 -32.07 20.04
C GLY A 275 2.40 -31.71 19.73
N HIS A 276 2.66 -30.55 19.12
CA HIS A 276 4.00 -30.13 18.73
C HIS A 276 4.44 -28.85 19.46
N LEU A 277 5.73 -28.74 19.78
CA LEU A 277 6.34 -27.60 20.47
C LEU A 277 6.08 -26.26 19.74
N LEU A 278 5.99 -26.32 18.42
CA LEU A 278 5.73 -25.18 17.54
C LEU A 278 4.40 -24.48 17.86
N ASP A 279 3.39 -25.18 18.38
CA ASP A 279 2.09 -24.57 18.71
C ASP A 279 2.25 -23.47 19.77
N VAL A 280 2.98 -23.81 20.83
CA VAL A 280 3.22 -22.90 21.96
C VAL A 280 4.16 -21.76 21.54
N ILE A 281 5.18 -22.06 20.73
CA ILE A 281 6.07 -21.03 20.17
C ILE A 281 5.29 -20.07 19.26
N TYR A 282 4.42 -20.61 18.40
CA TYR A 282 3.63 -19.84 17.44
C TYR A 282 2.63 -18.92 18.14
N GLU A 283 1.83 -19.43 19.08
CA GLU A 283 0.83 -18.64 19.79
C GLU A 283 1.47 -17.49 20.58
N ASN A 284 2.62 -17.72 21.22
CA ASN A 284 3.35 -16.68 21.94
C ASN A 284 4.01 -15.66 21.00
N ALA A 285 4.58 -16.10 19.87
CA ALA A 285 5.22 -15.20 18.89
C ALA A 285 4.19 -14.35 18.12
N ARG A 286 2.95 -14.85 17.99
CA ARG A 286 1.86 -14.15 17.29
C ARG A 286 1.45 -12.87 18.02
N TYR A 287 1.49 -12.86 19.34
CA TYR A 287 1.10 -11.70 20.14
C TYR A 287 1.94 -10.42 19.84
N PRO A 288 3.27 -10.42 19.97
CA PRO A 288 4.09 -9.24 19.62
C PRO A 288 4.03 -8.92 18.12
N PHE A 289 3.79 -9.92 17.28
CA PHE A 289 3.60 -9.71 15.84
C PHE A 289 2.33 -8.93 15.50
N LEU A 290 1.22 -9.15 16.21
CA LEU A 290 -0.02 -8.39 15.98
C LEU A 290 0.18 -6.88 16.13
N ARG A 291 1.00 -6.45 17.09
CA ARG A 291 1.31 -5.03 17.27
C ARG A 291 2.06 -4.43 16.07
N SER A 292 2.83 -5.26 15.37
CA SER A 292 3.55 -4.86 14.15
C SER A 292 2.63 -4.64 12.95
N LEU A 293 1.36 -5.06 13.03
CA LEU A 293 0.38 -4.85 11.95
C LEU A 293 0.01 -3.39 11.78
N ARG A 294 0.15 -2.55 12.82
CA ARG A 294 -0.07 -1.10 12.71
C ARG A 294 0.93 -0.46 11.74
N GLU A 295 2.21 -0.83 11.90
CA GLU A 295 3.27 -0.38 10.98
C GLU A 295 3.01 -0.91 9.56
N MET A 296 2.60 -2.19 9.44
CA MET A 296 2.35 -2.82 8.16
C MET A 296 1.22 -2.12 7.39
N ALA A 297 0.18 -1.70 8.10
CA ALA A 297 -0.94 -0.94 7.53
C ALA A 297 -0.47 0.37 6.89
N ALA A 298 0.36 1.14 7.62
CA ALA A 298 0.89 2.41 7.13
C ALA A 298 1.78 2.22 5.88
N TYR A 299 2.68 1.23 5.89
CA TYR A 299 3.51 0.95 4.72
C TYR A 299 2.69 0.47 3.51
N LEU A 300 1.66 -0.33 3.75
CA LEU A 300 0.81 -0.84 2.69
C LEU A 300 0.01 0.28 2.02
N ILE A 301 -0.58 1.18 2.79
CA ILE A 301 -1.32 2.33 2.24
C ILE A 301 -0.40 3.18 1.39
N SER A 302 0.79 3.54 1.90
CA SER A 302 1.79 4.28 1.13
C SER A 302 2.18 3.55 -0.16
N SER A 303 2.37 2.23 -0.09
CA SER A 303 2.71 1.42 -1.27
C SER A 303 1.60 1.39 -2.31
N LEU A 304 0.34 1.31 -1.89
CA LEU A 304 -0.82 1.31 -2.80
C LEU A 304 -0.98 2.66 -3.47
N VAL A 305 -0.84 3.77 -2.72
CA VAL A 305 -0.89 5.13 -3.27
C VAL A 305 0.18 5.32 -4.35
N ILE A 306 1.43 4.93 -4.08
CA ILE A 306 2.53 5.04 -5.06
C ILE A 306 2.27 4.17 -6.29
N THR A 307 1.82 2.92 -6.09
CA THR A 307 1.55 1.99 -7.19
C THR A 307 0.44 2.50 -8.10
N GLU A 308 -0.68 2.95 -7.53
CA GLU A 308 -1.81 3.49 -8.29
C GLU A 308 -1.43 4.76 -9.07
N MET A 309 -0.67 5.67 -8.45
CA MET A 309 -0.17 6.85 -9.14
C MET A 309 0.78 6.51 -10.29
N ALA A 310 1.70 5.56 -10.10
CA ALA A 310 2.68 5.19 -11.11
C ALA A 310 2.06 4.45 -12.30
N LEU A 311 1.11 3.55 -12.02
CA LEU A 311 0.39 2.80 -13.05
C LEU A 311 -0.62 3.66 -13.81
N ASN A 312 -1.03 4.82 -13.27
CA ASN A 312 -1.98 5.71 -13.91
C ASN A 312 -3.32 4.99 -14.22
N VAL A 313 -3.78 4.17 -13.27
CA VAL A 313 -5.01 3.37 -13.42
C VAL A 313 -6.21 4.31 -13.30
N GLN A 314 -6.99 4.42 -14.37
CA GLN A 314 -8.14 5.31 -14.40
C GLN A 314 -9.22 4.84 -13.41
N GLY A 315 -9.90 5.77 -12.75
CA GLY A 315 -10.95 5.44 -11.78
C GLY A 315 -10.46 4.90 -10.43
N HIS A 316 -9.15 4.98 -10.14
CA HIS A 316 -8.59 4.66 -8.82
C HIS A 316 -8.35 5.92 -7.97
N LEU A 317 -8.55 5.81 -6.67
CA LEU A 317 -8.53 6.92 -5.71
C LEU A 317 -7.26 7.78 -5.82
N SER A 318 -6.08 7.15 -5.83
CA SER A 318 -4.80 7.87 -5.83
C SER A 318 -4.51 8.55 -7.17
N TYR A 319 -5.00 7.97 -8.26
CA TYR A 319 -4.94 8.59 -9.57
C TYR A 319 -5.84 9.82 -9.66
N GLY A 320 -7.08 9.71 -9.16
CA GLY A 320 -8.00 10.85 -9.04
C GLY A 320 -7.39 11.98 -8.21
N MET A 321 -6.74 11.64 -7.09
CA MET A 321 -6.01 12.63 -6.28
C MET A 321 -4.94 13.37 -7.08
N LEU A 322 -4.12 12.65 -7.86
CA LEU A 322 -3.09 13.25 -8.72
C LEU A 322 -3.69 14.18 -9.77
N GLN A 323 -4.83 13.79 -10.37
CA GLN A 323 -5.55 14.63 -11.32
C GLN A 323 -6.07 15.91 -10.66
N TYR A 324 -6.72 15.81 -9.51
CA TYR A 324 -7.21 16.99 -8.78
C TYR A 324 -6.08 17.97 -8.40
N VAL A 325 -4.92 17.45 -7.98
CA VAL A 325 -3.72 18.26 -7.75
C VAL A 325 -3.25 18.95 -9.04
N TYR A 326 -3.21 18.23 -10.17
CA TYR A 326 -2.80 18.79 -11.46
C TYR A 326 -3.75 19.89 -11.96
N TYR A 327 -5.05 19.72 -11.73
CA TYR A 327 -6.08 20.70 -12.09
C TYR A 327 -6.27 21.80 -11.03
N GLY A 328 -5.52 21.76 -9.92
CA GLY A 328 -5.55 22.78 -8.88
C GLY A 328 -6.84 22.80 -8.06
N ASP A 329 -7.61 21.71 -8.06
CA ASP A 329 -8.79 21.55 -7.21
C ASP A 329 -8.40 20.79 -5.94
N TYR A 330 -8.01 21.54 -4.91
CA TYR A 330 -7.45 20.95 -3.69
C TYR A 330 -8.51 20.46 -2.70
N ALA A 331 -9.78 20.86 -2.84
CA ALA A 331 -10.82 20.45 -1.89
C ALA A 331 -11.12 18.93 -1.95
N PRO A 332 -11.31 18.30 -3.14
CA PRO A 332 -11.36 16.85 -3.28
C PRO A 332 -10.11 16.13 -2.78
N VAL A 333 -8.91 16.72 -2.97
CA VAL A 333 -7.64 16.15 -2.49
C VAL A 333 -7.66 16.01 -0.97
N VAL A 334 -8.11 17.04 -0.25
CA VAL A 334 -8.20 17.00 1.21
C VAL A 334 -9.20 15.93 1.68
N LEU A 335 -10.31 15.73 0.97
CA LEU A 335 -11.25 14.65 1.26
C LEU A 335 -10.64 13.25 1.06
N ILE A 336 -9.84 13.07 0.00
CA ILE A 336 -9.11 11.81 -0.23
C ILE A 336 -8.11 11.55 0.91
N VAL A 337 -7.34 12.57 1.31
CA VAL A 337 -6.39 12.47 2.42
C VAL A 337 -7.11 12.14 3.74
N LEU A 338 -8.27 12.75 3.98
CA LEU A 338 -9.12 12.43 5.14
C LEU A 338 -9.57 10.97 5.11
N GLY A 339 -10.01 10.46 3.96
CA GLY A 339 -10.36 9.05 3.79
C GLY A 339 -9.20 8.12 4.09
N LEU A 340 -8.00 8.39 3.54
CA LEU A 340 -6.80 7.62 3.85
C LEU A 340 -6.46 7.64 5.35
N PHE A 341 -6.59 8.80 6.00
CA PHE A 341 -6.40 8.91 7.45
C PHE A 341 -7.41 8.06 8.23
N TRP A 342 -8.69 8.09 7.86
CA TRP A 342 -9.70 7.22 8.48
C TRP A 342 -9.36 5.75 8.31
N LEU A 343 -8.92 5.33 7.12
CA LEU A 343 -8.52 3.95 6.87
C LEU A 343 -7.37 3.49 7.77
N VAL A 344 -6.33 4.32 7.94
CA VAL A 344 -5.21 4.05 8.86
C VAL A 344 -5.75 3.91 10.28
N LYS A 345 -6.56 4.87 10.75
CA LYS A 345 -7.06 4.90 12.13
C LYS A 345 -8.00 3.75 12.45
N ILE A 346 -8.91 3.41 11.54
CA ILE A 346 -9.79 2.24 11.69
C ILE A 346 -8.94 0.97 11.77
N THR A 347 -7.88 0.85 10.96
CA THR A 347 -6.98 -0.31 11.04
C THR A 347 -6.25 -0.38 12.39
N GLU A 348 -5.73 0.74 12.89
CA GLU A 348 -5.13 0.80 14.23
C GLU A 348 -6.12 0.35 15.32
N MET A 349 -7.36 0.86 15.29
CA MET A 349 -8.41 0.48 16.24
C MET A 349 -8.73 -1.02 16.18
N ILE A 350 -8.79 -1.61 14.97
CA ILE A 350 -9.01 -3.05 14.78
C ILE A 350 -7.85 -3.85 15.38
N VAL A 351 -6.60 -3.47 15.09
CA VAL A 351 -5.41 -4.14 15.62
C VAL A 351 -5.37 -4.07 17.16
N ASP A 352 -5.77 -2.93 17.74
CA ASP A 352 -5.82 -2.74 19.20
C ASP A 352 -6.89 -3.61 19.84
N GLY A 353 -8.06 -3.68 19.20
CA GLY A 353 -9.12 -4.58 19.60
C GLY A 353 -8.68 -6.05 19.56
N LEU A 354 -7.92 -6.45 18.54
CA LEU A 354 -7.38 -7.81 18.40
C LEU A 354 -6.31 -8.10 19.47
N ALA A 355 -5.38 -7.17 19.69
CA ALA A 355 -4.34 -7.30 20.70
C ALA A 355 -4.94 -7.41 22.11
N CYS A 356 -5.91 -6.55 22.44
CA CYS A 356 -6.61 -6.58 23.72
C CYS A 356 -7.37 -7.90 23.95
N ARG A 357 -8.03 -8.44 22.91
CA ARG A 357 -8.68 -9.75 23.00
C ARG A 357 -7.68 -10.87 23.27
N MET A 358 -6.46 -10.78 22.73
CA MET A 358 -5.41 -11.75 23.02
C MET A 358 -4.82 -11.57 24.42
N ASP A 359 -4.63 -10.35 24.91
CA ASP A 359 -4.18 -10.08 26.29
C ASP A 359 -5.11 -10.71 27.33
N ARG A 360 -6.43 -10.54 27.15
CA ARG A 360 -7.43 -11.15 28.02
C ARG A 360 -7.37 -12.67 28.02
N ARG A 361 -7.02 -13.29 26.88
CA ARG A 361 -6.86 -14.75 26.77
C ARG A 361 -5.60 -15.27 27.45
N LEU A 362 -4.54 -14.47 27.47
CA LEU A 362 -3.26 -14.80 28.09
C LEU A 362 -3.22 -14.50 29.60
N GLY A 363 -4.31 -13.94 30.16
CA GLY A 363 -4.39 -13.60 31.58
C GLY A 363 -3.57 -12.38 31.98
N HIS A 364 -3.12 -11.57 31.01
CA HIS A 364 -2.45 -10.29 31.28
C HIS A 364 -3.48 -9.23 31.70
N ASP A 365 -3.06 -8.36 32.62
CA ASP A 365 -3.92 -7.38 33.29
C ASP A 365 -4.67 -6.49 32.28
N ALA A 366 -6.00 -6.56 32.31
CA ALA A 366 -6.90 -5.92 31.34
C ALA A 366 -6.92 -4.38 31.40
N ARG A 367 -6.15 -3.77 32.32
CA ARG A 367 -6.03 -2.31 32.51
C ARG A 367 -5.24 -1.62 31.39
N SER A 368 -4.57 -2.39 30.54
CA SER A 368 -3.84 -1.92 29.35
C SER A 368 -4.75 -1.75 28.12
N CYS A 369 -6.01 -2.15 28.24
CA CYS A 369 -7.11 -1.91 27.32
C CYS A 369 -8.07 -0.82 27.85
#